data_AF-A0A562P421-F1
#
_entry.id   AF-A0A562P421-F1
#
_cell.length_a   1.000
_cell.length_b   1.000
_cell.length_c   1.000
_cell.angle_alpha   90.00
_cell.angle_beta   90.00
_cell.angle_gamma   90.00
#
_symmetry.space_group_name_H-M   'P 1'
#
loop_
_entity.id
_entity.type
_entity.pdbx_description
1 polymer ?
#
loop_
_entity_poly.entity_id
_entity_poly.type
_entity_poly.pdbx_seq_one_letter_code
_entity_poly.pdbx_strand_id
1 'polypeptide(L)'
;MTRRILTADIAGEKHHVHFDLLDHEAPDTSIDGFISCVLFKAMEIGDRMFIRGAVERDTLINIREYADAWACLRPERYKRIDINADEVVGPRPISTGPAIMAFSSGVDSMFSMLCRTEPDTLRPVKEAMFVSLAGARSDEEITAYTNRLRPLLRERGVHLNVMTCNLKQVFRQDIEDSYAARYVSCLHNFEHLSSFAYLASGESYLEQVIPFGSSPSTDHLLSTPAMKIVLDGASYTRTEKAGRIAKDKHARSVVHVCGRKHDSNCGVCGKCVRTRMNFLAHGVDPECMPGKFELDQIDAIGIPHSAARLELESLSRYCVKHGVKEPWLARLNARIAAPVQSKFARRVKKLRRHLHI
;
A
#
# COMPACT_ATOMS: atom_id res chain seq x y z
N MET A 1 8.01 22.67 -8.50
CA MET A 1 7.07 22.12 -7.49
C MET A 1 5.66 22.53 -7.89
N THR A 2 4.74 21.56 -8.01
CA THR A 2 3.31 21.82 -8.25
C THR A 2 2.51 21.43 -7.01
N ARG A 3 1.63 22.32 -6.54
CA ARG A 3 0.65 22.03 -5.47
C ARG A 3 -0.74 21.96 -6.08
N ARG A 4 -1.44 20.84 -5.87
CA ARG A 4 -2.87 20.71 -6.17
C ARG A 4 -3.68 20.70 -4.88
N ILE A 5 -4.82 21.38 -4.89
CA ILE A 5 -5.70 21.50 -3.74
C ILE A 5 -7.07 20.97 -4.13
N LEU A 6 -7.48 19.87 -3.52
CA LEU A 6 -8.87 19.43 -3.54
C LEU A 6 -9.60 20.02 -2.34
N THR A 7 -10.75 20.64 -2.59
CA THR A 7 -11.61 21.18 -1.54
C THR A 7 -12.87 20.35 -1.43
N ALA A 8 -13.16 19.85 -0.24
CA ALA A 8 -14.42 19.20 0.10
C ALA A 8 -15.20 20.08 1.08
N ASP A 9 -16.47 20.31 0.80
CA ASP A 9 -17.40 20.96 1.72
C ASP A 9 -18.22 19.86 2.42
N ILE A 10 -18.06 19.76 3.74
CA ILE A 10 -18.76 18.78 4.56
C ILE A 10 -19.52 19.55 5.63
N ALA A 11 -20.86 19.56 5.52
CA ALA A 11 -21.74 20.27 6.43
C ALA A 11 -21.42 21.78 6.59
N GLY A 12 -20.97 22.44 5.52
CA GLY A 12 -20.60 23.86 5.50
C GLY A 12 -19.16 24.14 5.92
N GLU A 13 -18.41 23.11 6.35
CA GLU A 13 -16.99 23.23 6.67
C GLU A 13 -16.13 22.84 5.46
N LYS A 14 -15.20 23.72 5.09
CA LYS A 14 -14.27 23.47 3.99
C LYS A 14 -13.03 22.73 4.49
N HIS A 15 -12.77 21.59 3.86
CA HIS A 15 -11.59 20.76 4.09
C HIS A 15 -10.69 20.77 2.86
N HIS A 16 -9.39 20.97 3.06
CA HIS A 16 -8.42 21.07 1.97
C HIS A 16 -7.43 19.91 2.00
N VAL A 17 -7.43 19.11 0.93
CA VAL A 17 -6.40 18.09 0.67
C VAL A 17 -5.36 18.67 -0.27
N HIS A 18 -4.11 18.65 0.15
CA HIS A 18 -2.97 19.10 -0.64
C HIS A 18 -2.25 17.90 -1.23
N PHE A 19 -1.88 18.00 -2.50
CA PHE A 19 -0.95 17.09 -3.17
C PHE A 19 0.24 17.94 -3.66
N ASP A 20 1.36 17.80 -2.97
CA ASP A 20 2.58 18.57 -3.24
C ASP A 20 3.56 17.70 -4.03
N LEU A 21 3.67 17.95 -5.33
CA LEU A 21 4.62 17.29 -6.22
C LEU A 21 5.95 18.04 -6.13
N LEU A 22 6.93 17.43 -5.47
CA LEU A 22 8.18 18.09 -5.13
C LEU A 22 9.12 18.15 -6.33
N ASP A 23 9.19 17.06 -7.10
CA ASP A 23 10.16 16.87 -8.18
C ASP A 23 9.52 16.98 -9.58
N HIS A 24 8.26 17.42 -9.68
CA HIS A 24 7.50 17.34 -10.93
C HIS A 24 6.61 18.57 -11.13
N GLU A 25 6.65 19.16 -12.32
CA GLU A 25 5.67 20.15 -12.77
C GLU A 25 4.56 19.46 -13.54
N ALA A 26 3.35 19.42 -12.98
CA ALA A 26 2.22 18.75 -13.58
C ALA A 26 1.26 19.75 -14.25
N PRO A 27 0.73 19.44 -15.45
CA PRO A 27 -0.34 20.23 -16.06
C PRO A 27 -1.63 20.14 -15.26
N ASP A 28 -2.64 20.90 -15.64
CA ASP A 28 -4.00 20.65 -15.13
C ASP A 28 -4.47 19.25 -15.55
N THR A 29 -5.27 18.63 -14.69
CA THR A 29 -5.64 17.21 -14.78
C THR A 29 -7.10 17.02 -14.41
N SER A 30 -7.69 15.87 -14.74
CA SER A 30 -9.10 15.65 -14.41
C SER A 30 -9.34 15.50 -12.91
N ILE A 31 -10.54 15.88 -12.45
CA ILE A 31 -10.94 15.66 -11.04
C ILE A 31 -11.18 14.18 -10.72
N ASP A 32 -11.43 13.37 -11.75
CA ASP A 32 -11.78 11.95 -11.74
C ASP A 32 -11.02 11.13 -10.69
N GLY A 33 -9.70 11.14 -10.77
CA GLY A 33 -8.85 10.35 -9.89
C GLY A 33 -8.89 10.76 -8.42
N PHE A 34 -9.26 12.01 -8.14
CA PHE A 34 -9.30 12.55 -6.78
C PHE A 34 -10.61 12.28 -6.05
N ILE A 35 -11.67 11.86 -6.74
CA ILE A 35 -12.96 11.51 -6.11
C ILE A 35 -12.75 10.45 -5.02
N SER A 36 -11.89 9.47 -5.31
CA SER A 36 -11.53 8.38 -4.40
C SER A 36 -10.93 8.87 -3.06
N CYS A 37 -10.36 10.08 -3.01
CA CYS A 37 -9.70 10.58 -1.80
C CYS A 37 -10.67 10.83 -0.64
N VAL A 38 -11.92 11.20 -0.92
CA VAL A 38 -12.94 11.55 0.09
C VAL A 38 -14.06 10.52 0.20
N LEU A 39 -14.06 9.51 -0.68
CA LEU A 39 -15.17 8.59 -0.85
C LEU A 39 -15.58 7.88 0.44
N PHE A 40 -14.62 7.31 1.19
CA PHE A 40 -14.94 6.60 2.43
C PHE A 40 -15.50 7.54 3.49
N LYS A 41 -15.08 8.81 3.51
CA LYS A 41 -15.65 9.81 4.41
C LYS A 41 -17.09 10.14 4.03
N ALA A 42 -17.37 10.31 2.73
CA ALA A 42 -18.72 10.53 2.23
C ALA A 42 -19.66 9.36 2.57
N MET A 43 -19.19 8.12 2.38
CA MET A 43 -19.94 6.90 2.71
C MET A 43 -20.19 6.71 4.21
N GLU A 44 -19.24 7.12 5.06
CA GLU A 44 -19.39 7.09 6.52
C GLU A 44 -20.49 8.07 6.99
N ILE A 45 -20.55 9.26 6.38
CA ILE A 45 -21.62 10.23 6.64
C ILE A 45 -22.96 9.67 6.11
N GLY A 46 -22.93 9.18 4.87
CA GLY A 46 -24.10 8.65 4.17
C GLY A 46 -24.96 9.71 3.51
N ASP A 47 -24.37 10.83 3.13
CA ASP A 47 -25.04 11.90 2.40
C ASP A 47 -24.57 11.91 0.93
N ARG A 48 -25.31 12.63 0.09
CA ARG A 48 -25.02 12.77 -1.34
C ARG A 48 -23.66 13.42 -1.55
N MET A 49 -22.87 12.85 -2.46
CA MET A 49 -21.61 13.46 -2.91
C MET A 49 -21.87 14.18 -4.23
N PHE A 50 -21.64 15.50 -4.25
CA PHE A 50 -21.79 16.32 -5.44
C PHE A 50 -20.43 16.91 -5.84
N ILE A 51 -19.96 16.57 -7.04
CA ILE A 51 -18.66 16.94 -7.57
C ILE A 51 -18.80 18.20 -8.40
N ARG A 52 -18.05 19.25 -8.03
CA ARG A 52 -18.01 20.50 -8.79
C ARG A 52 -17.02 20.38 -9.95
N GLY A 53 -17.54 20.31 -11.18
CA GLY A 53 -16.74 20.14 -12.39
C GLY A 53 -17.14 18.94 -13.26
N ALA A 54 -16.40 18.74 -14.35
CA ALA A 54 -16.63 17.68 -15.34
C ALA A 54 -15.95 16.37 -14.93
N VAL A 55 -16.72 15.28 -14.89
CA VAL A 55 -16.26 13.92 -14.58
C VAL A 55 -16.56 12.99 -15.74
N GLU A 56 -15.65 12.09 -16.07
CA GLU A 56 -15.89 11.12 -17.12
C GLU A 56 -16.93 10.07 -16.70
N ARG A 57 -17.79 9.68 -17.64
CA ARG A 57 -18.87 8.72 -17.39
C ARG A 57 -18.39 7.41 -16.77
N ASP A 58 -17.31 6.85 -17.29
CA ASP A 58 -16.77 5.56 -16.82
C ASP A 58 -16.20 5.68 -15.40
N THR A 59 -15.61 6.82 -15.04
CA THR A 59 -15.16 7.10 -13.67
C THR A 59 -16.35 7.10 -12.71
N LEU A 60 -17.46 7.75 -13.08
CA LEU A 60 -18.67 7.76 -12.25
C LEU A 60 -19.29 6.37 -12.10
N ILE A 61 -19.30 5.55 -13.15
CA ILE A 61 -19.76 4.16 -13.08
C ILE A 61 -18.89 3.37 -12.10
N ASN A 62 -17.57 3.43 -12.28
CA ASN A 62 -16.62 2.67 -11.49
C ASN A 62 -16.66 3.07 -10.01
N ILE A 63 -16.69 4.38 -9.71
CA ILE A 63 -16.64 4.85 -8.32
C ILE A 63 -17.94 4.57 -7.55
N ARG A 64 -19.09 4.55 -8.25
CA ARG A 64 -20.37 4.13 -7.68
C ARG A 64 -20.36 2.64 -7.35
N GLU A 65 -19.88 1.80 -8.27
CA GLU A 65 -19.72 0.36 -8.00
C GLU A 65 -18.74 0.10 -6.86
N TYR A 66 -17.62 0.83 -6.80
CA TYR A 66 -16.67 0.74 -5.70
C TYR A 66 -17.31 1.12 -4.36
N ALA A 67 -18.13 2.18 -4.33
CA ALA A 67 -18.88 2.58 -3.14
C ALA A 67 -19.91 1.51 -2.72
N ASP A 68 -20.65 0.94 -3.67
CA ASP A 68 -21.63 -0.11 -3.41
C ASP A 68 -20.98 -1.39 -2.88
N ALA A 69 -19.82 -1.77 -3.43
CA ALA A 69 -19.01 -2.88 -2.93
C ALA A 69 -18.63 -2.67 -1.45
N TRP A 70 -18.13 -1.49 -1.10
CA TRP A 70 -17.73 -1.19 0.29
C TRP A 70 -18.91 -1.06 1.26
N ALA A 71 -20.05 -0.53 0.81
CA ALA A 71 -21.28 -0.54 1.59
C ALA A 71 -21.79 -1.98 1.84
N CYS A 72 -21.55 -2.91 0.90
CA CYS A 72 -21.87 -4.32 1.08
C CYS A 72 -20.87 -5.04 2.00
N LEU A 73 -19.58 -4.72 1.90
CA LEU A 73 -18.50 -5.36 2.65
C LEU A 73 -18.44 -4.93 4.13
N ARG A 74 -18.89 -3.71 4.43
CA ARG A 74 -18.87 -3.08 5.77
C ARG A 74 -20.17 -2.29 6.01
N PRO A 75 -21.36 -2.94 5.99
CA PRO A 75 -22.65 -2.26 6.12
C PRO A 75 -22.85 -1.58 7.48
N GLU A 76 -22.11 -2.01 8.51
CA GLU A 76 -22.10 -1.40 9.84
C GLU A 76 -21.42 -0.02 9.87
N ARG A 77 -20.62 0.30 8.83
CA ARG A 77 -19.80 1.51 8.78
C ARG A 77 -20.12 2.40 7.59
N TYR A 78 -20.40 1.81 6.44
CA TYR A 78 -20.53 2.54 5.18
C TYR A 78 -21.93 2.40 4.59
N LYS A 79 -22.48 3.54 4.16
CA LYS A 79 -23.78 3.62 3.50
C LYS A 79 -23.59 3.79 2.00
N ARG A 80 -24.57 3.32 1.23
CA ARG A 80 -24.68 3.68 -0.20
C ARG A 80 -25.01 5.16 -0.32
N ILE A 81 -24.38 5.83 -1.27
CA ILE A 81 -24.51 7.27 -1.50
C ILE A 81 -24.72 7.56 -2.98
N ASP A 82 -25.48 8.60 -3.29
CA ASP A 82 -25.56 9.14 -4.64
C ASP A 82 -24.31 9.96 -4.94
N ILE A 83 -23.61 9.65 -6.03
CA ILE A 83 -22.42 10.39 -6.48
C ILE A 83 -22.75 11.06 -7.81
N ASN A 84 -22.83 12.39 -7.85
CA ASN A 84 -23.17 13.17 -9.05
C ASN A 84 -22.13 14.25 -9.33
N ALA A 85 -22.11 14.79 -10.54
CA ALA A 85 -21.22 15.87 -10.96
C ALA A 85 -22.00 16.98 -11.67
N ASP A 86 -21.43 18.20 -11.73
CA ASP A 86 -22.00 19.31 -12.53
C ASP A 86 -22.14 18.91 -14.00
N GLU A 87 -21.13 18.20 -14.54
CA GLU A 87 -21.11 17.74 -15.92
C GLU A 87 -20.57 16.31 -16.03
N VAL A 88 -21.22 15.50 -16.87
CA VAL A 88 -20.76 14.14 -17.20
C VAL A 88 -20.28 14.12 -18.64
N VAL A 89 -18.98 13.93 -18.83
CA VAL A 89 -18.33 13.98 -20.14
C VAL A 89 -17.98 12.60 -20.67
N GLY A 90 -17.75 12.52 -21.99
CA GLY A 90 -17.17 11.35 -22.64
C GLY A 90 -15.67 11.19 -22.31
N PRO A 91 -15.05 10.08 -22.76
CA PRO A 91 -13.65 9.82 -22.50
C PRO A 91 -12.75 10.87 -23.17
N ARG A 92 -11.76 11.35 -22.42
CA ARG A 92 -10.71 12.25 -22.88
C ARG A 92 -9.57 11.45 -23.53
N PRO A 93 -8.71 12.09 -24.34
CA PRO A 93 -7.54 11.43 -24.91
C PRO A 93 -6.66 10.80 -23.83
N ILE A 94 -6.31 9.52 -24.02
CA ILE A 94 -5.50 8.74 -23.08
C ILE A 94 -4.02 8.99 -23.38
N SER A 95 -3.21 9.17 -22.34
CA SER A 95 -1.75 9.10 -22.46
C SER A 95 -1.31 7.72 -22.99
N THR A 96 -0.33 7.65 -23.89
CA THR A 96 0.27 6.38 -24.33
C THR A 96 1.56 6.05 -23.57
N GLY A 97 1.80 6.75 -22.46
CA GLY A 97 3.03 6.64 -21.69
C GLY A 97 3.21 5.33 -20.92
N PRO A 98 4.43 5.06 -20.43
CA PRO A 98 4.76 3.87 -19.67
C PRO A 98 4.00 3.80 -18.34
N ALA A 99 4.07 2.67 -17.64
CA ALA A 99 3.39 2.54 -16.36
C ALA A 99 4.11 3.31 -15.24
N ILE A 100 3.30 3.82 -14.30
CA ILE A 100 3.75 4.30 -12.99
C ILE A 100 3.44 3.25 -11.91
N MET A 101 4.15 3.28 -10.79
CA MET A 101 3.79 2.46 -9.62
C MET A 101 3.91 3.21 -8.30
N ALA A 102 3.08 2.85 -7.32
CA ALA A 102 3.32 3.25 -5.94
C ALA A 102 4.55 2.51 -5.40
N PHE A 103 5.57 3.26 -4.95
CA PHE A 103 6.86 2.70 -4.56
C PHE A 103 7.25 3.13 -3.14
N SER A 104 7.18 2.17 -2.21
CA SER A 104 7.54 2.35 -0.81
C SER A 104 8.82 1.61 -0.42
N SER A 105 9.52 0.98 -1.37
CA SER A 105 10.68 0.08 -1.15
C SER A 105 10.45 -1.10 -0.18
N GLY A 106 9.19 -1.40 0.14
CA GLY A 106 8.80 -2.64 0.81
C GLY A 106 8.96 -3.85 -0.12
N VAL A 107 8.72 -5.05 0.43
CA VAL A 107 8.83 -6.31 -0.35
C VAL A 107 7.95 -6.28 -1.60
N ASP A 108 6.69 -5.83 -1.49
CA ASP A 108 5.75 -5.86 -2.61
C ASP A 108 6.15 -4.90 -3.73
N SER A 109 6.38 -3.62 -3.40
CA SER A 109 6.81 -2.64 -4.40
C SER A 109 8.21 -2.91 -4.97
N MET A 110 9.13 -3.48 -4.19
CA MET A 110 10.44 -3.90 -4.71
C MET A 110 10.32 -5.07 -5.69
N PHE A 111 9.53 -6.09 -5.35
CA PHE A 111 9.25 -7.21 -6.24
C PHE A 111 8.63 -6.76 -7.56
N SER A 112 7.59 -5.92 -7.48
CA SER A 112 6.92 -5.37 -8.66
C SER A 112 7.88 -4.55 -9.52
N MET A 113 8.68 -3.66 -8.94
CA MET A 113 9.67 -2.88 -9.69
C MET A 113 10.64 -3.80 -10.44
N LEU A 114 11.18 -4.84 -9.77
CA LEU A 114 12.08 -5.80 -10.42
C LEU A 114 11.39 -6.56 -11.55
N CYS A 115 10.15 -7.00 -11.39
CA CYS A 115 9.45 -7.75 -12.43
C CYS A 115 9.03 -6.86 -13.61
N ARG A 116 8.65 -5.60 -13.35
CA ARG A 116 8.14 -4.67 -14.36
C ARG A 116 9.22 -3.90 -15.10
N THR A 117 10.48 -4.13 -14.75
CA THR A 117 11.66 -3.56 -15.43
C THR A 117 12.48 -4.63 -16.16
N GLU A 118 12.05 -5.90 -16.14
CA GLU A 118 12.65 -6.94 -16.98
C GLU A 118 12.34 -6.70 -18.47
N PRO A 119 13.22 -7.17 -19.38
CA PRO A 119 12.95 -7.17 -20.82
C PRO A 119 11.61 -7.84 -21.15
N ASP A 120 10.99 -7.40 -22.25
CA ASP A 120 9.75 -7.97 -22.81
C ASP A 120 8.49 -7.85 -21.91
N THR A 121 8.57 -7.08 -20.82
CA THR A 121 7.37 -6.73 -20.03
C THR A 121 6.39 -5.95 -20.90
N LEU A 122 5.15 -6.45 -21.05
CA LEU A 122 4.09 -5.81 -21.86
C LEU A 122 3.72 -4.39 -21.41
N ARG A 123 3.91 -4.09 -20.13
CA ARG A 123 3.62 -2.80 -19.49
C ARG A 123 4.80 -2.43 -18.59
N PRO A 124 5.90 -1.95 -19.17
CA PRO A 124 7.10 -1.64 -18.40
C PRO A 124 6.84 -0.44 -17.49
N VAL A 125 7.38 -0.51 -16.28
CA VAL A 125 7.39 0.64 -15.37
C VAL A 125 8.58 1.53 -15.72
N LYS A 126 8.31 2.83 -15.88
CA LYS A 126 9.35 3.87 -16.02
C LYS A 126 9.21 4.98 -15.00
N GLU A 127 8.06 5.06 -14.33
CA GLU A 127 7.81 6.03 -13.27
C GLU A 127 7.51 5.30 -11.94
N ALA A 128 8.07 5.80 -10.85
CA ALA A 128 7.74 5.38 -9.50
C ALA A 128 7.25 6.59 -8.72
N MET A 129 6.26 6.40 -7.86
CA MET A 129 5.73 7.44 -6.97
C MET A 129 6.02 7.05 -5.52
N PHE A 130 6.83 7.86 -4.85
CA PHE A 130 6.91 7.87 -3.41
C PHE A 130 6.01 8.98 -2.84
N VAL A 131 5.13 8.62 -1.91
CA VAL A 131 4.26 9.58 -1.22
C VAL A 131 4.46 9.54 0.29
N SER A 132 4.69 10.71 0.89
CA SER A 132 4.61 10.91 2.34
C SER A 132 3.19 11.34 2.73
N LEU A 133 2.39 10.41 3.25
CA LEU A 133 1.03 10.69 3.73
C LEU A 133 1.05 11.28 5.15
N ALA A 134 0.53 12.50 5.30
CA ALA A 134 0.31 13.26 6.53
C ALA A 134 1.57 13.68 7.31
N GLY A 135 2.56 14.26 6.63
CA GLY A 135 3.75 14.81 7.29
C GLY A 135 4.47 13.76 8.15
N ALA A 136 4.36 12.47 7.77
CA ALA A 136 4.94 11.35 8.50
C ALA A 136 6.47 11.36 8.50
N ARG A 137 7.06 12.31 7.76
CA ARG A 137 8.48 12.57 7.60
C ARG A 137 8.68 14.07 7.43
N SER A 138 9.74 14.62 8.00
CA SER A 138 10.25 15.95 7.64
C SER A 138 10.78 15.95 6.20
N ASP A 139 11.04 17.12 5.64
CA ASP A 139 11.61 17.24 4.29
C ASP A 139 13.00 16.60 4.21
N GLU A 140 13.80 16.69 5.28
CA GLU A 140 15.09 16.02 5.40
C GLU A 140 14.93 14.50 5.41
N GLU A 141 13.95 13.97 6.14
CA GLU A 141 13.67 12.53 6.19
C GLU A 141 13.16 12.00 4.84
N ILE A 142 12.34 12.77 4.12
CA ILE A 142 11.91 12.44 2.75
C ILE A 142 13.13 12.42 1.82
N THR A 143 13.97 13.44 1.89
CA THR A 143 15.17 13.56 1.06
C THR A 143 16.14 12.40 1.32
N ALA A 144 16.47 12.13 2.58
CA ALA A 144 17.33 11.01 2.97
C ALA A 144 16.75 9.66 2.51
N TYR A 145 15.43 9.47 2.70
CA TYR A 145 14.77 8.23 2.30
C TYR A 145 14.77 8.01 0.79
N THR A 146 14.51 9.05 0.01
CA THR A 146 14.43 8.96 -1.46
C THR A 146 15.81 8.86 -2.09
N ASN A 147 16.82 9.57 -1.55
CA ASN A 147 18.20 9.50 -2.03
C ASN A 147 18.80 8.10 -1.98
N ARG A 148 18.44 7.27 -0.99
CA ARG A 148 18.91 5.87 -0.95
C ARG A 148 18.27 4.99 -2.04
N LEU A 149 17.12 5.39 -2.59
CA LEU A 149 16.37 4.61 -3.59
C LEU A 149 16.76 4.98 -5.01
N ARG A 150 17.15 6.24 -5.25
CA ARG A 150 17.50 6.77 -6.57
C ARG A 150 18.58 5.94 -7.30
N PRO A 151 19.67 5.45 -6.67
CA PRO A 151 20.67 4.64 -7.37
C PRO A 151 20.09 3.38 -8.00
N LEU A 152 19.30 2.61 -7.24
CA LEU A 152 18.65 1.40 -7.74
C LEU A 152 17.63 1.70 -8.83
N LEU A 153 16.79 2.71 -8.63
CA LEU A 153 15.77 3.07 -9.62
C LEU A 153 16.41 3.56 -10.93
N ARG A 154 17.50 4.34 -10.84
CA ARG A 154 18.28 4.77 -12.00
C ARG A 154 18.91 3.59 -12.74
N GLU A 155 19.49 2.62 -12.02
CA GLU A 155 20.01 1.37 -12.61
C GLU A 155 18.93 0.62 -13.39
N ARG A 156 17.69 0.63 -12.87
CA ARG A 156 16.52 -0.02 -13.48
C ARG A 156 15.81 0.84 -14.53
N GLY A 157 16.32 2.04 -14.82
CA GLY A 157 15.72 2.97 -15.78
C GLY A 157 14.34 3.47 -15.35
N VAL A 158 14.12 3.64 -14.04
CA VAL A 158 12.88 4.14 -13.44
C VAL A 158 13.16 5.51 -12.79
N HIS A 159 12.34 6.49 -13.14
CA HIS A 159 12.35 7.80 -12.52
C HIS A 159 11.52 7.81 -11.23
N LEU A 160 12.02 8.47 -10.17
CA LEU A 160 11.33 8.56 -8.88
C LEU A 160 10.70 9.94 -8.72
N ASN A 161 9.37 9.97 -8.73
CA ASN A 161 8.54 11.11 -8.39
C ASN A 161 8.28 11.13 -6.88
N VAL A 162 8.54 12.28 -6.26
CA VAL A 162 8.36 12.48 -4.81
C VAL A 162 7.21 13.43 -4.57
N MET A 163 6.29 13.03 -3.69
CA MET A 163 5.17 13.86 -3.30
C MET A 163 4.85 13.79 -1.80
N THR A 164 4.18 14.81 -1.29
CA THR A 164 3.54 14.77 0.03
C THR A 164 2.04 15.00 -0.09
N CYS A 165 1.28 14.46 0.86
CA CYS A 165 -0.16 14.63 0.86
C CYS A 165 -0.74 14.58 2.27
N ASN A 166 -1.58 15.53 2.65
CA ASN A 166 -2.15 15.65 4.01
C ASN A 166 -3.44 14.81 4.21
N LEU A 167 -3.86 14.01 3.24
CA LEU A 167 -5.16 13.30 3.21
C LEU A 167 -5.51 12.56 4.51
N LYS A 168 -4.52 11.90 5.13
CA LYS A 168 -4.71 11.16 6.39
C LYS A 168 -5.09 12.07 7.57
N GLN A 169 -4.65 13.33 7.60
CA GLN A 169 -5.02 14.30 8.64
C GLN A 169 -6.42 14.89 8.41
N VAL A 170 -6.75 15.15 7.13
CA VAL A 170 -7.96 15.88 6.75
C VAL A 170 -9.22 15.09 7.03
N PHE A 171 -9.36 13.89 6.45
CA PHE A 171 -10.62 13.14 6.56
C PHE A 171 -10.62 12.06 7.63
N ARG A 172 -9.45 11.70 8.19
CA ARG A 172 -9.29 10.65 9.21
C ARG A 172 -10.00 9.33 8.87
N GLN A 173 -10.08 9.01 7.58
CA GLN A 173 -10.66 7.77 7.06
C GLN A 173 -9.90 6.56 7.62
N ASP A 174 -10.59 5.42 7.70
CA ASP A 174 -9.96 4.17 8.11
C ASP A 174 -8.79 3.82 7.19
N ILE A 175 -7.63 3.55 7.78
CA ILE A 175 -6.40 3.31 7.03
C ILE A 175 -6.44 1.95 6.32
N GLU A 176 -7.09 0.96 6.91
CA GLU A 176 -7.20 -0.37 6.31
C GLU A 176 -8.24 -0.36 5.20
N ASP A 177 -9.42 0.24 5.43
CA ASP A 177 -10.48 0.26 4.42
C ASP A 177 -10.15 1.20 3.24
N SER A 178 -9.59 2.39 3.49
CA SER A 178 -9.28 3.36 2.42
C SER A 178 -7.89 3.19 1.79
N TYR A 179 -7.23 2.04 1.95
CA TYR A 179 -5.84 1.85 1.52
C TYR A 179 -5.62 2.17 0.02
N ALA A 180 -6.24 1.43 -0.90
CA ALA A 180 -6.04 1.64 -2.34
C ALA A 180 -6.53 3.01 -2.77
N ALA A 181 -7.73 3.42 -2.36
CA ALA A 181 -8.31 4.71 -2.72
C ALA A 181 -7.36 5.90 -2.42
N ARG A 182 -6.68 5.89 -1.27
CA ARG A 182 -5.69 6.93 -0.93
C ARG A 182 -4.50 6.94 -1.88
N TYR A 183 -3.85 5.79 -2.10
CA TYR A 183 -2.67 5.73 -2.97
C TYR A 183 -3.02 5.96 -4.45
N VAL A 184 -4.18 5.48 -4.89
CA VAL A 184 -4.67 5.71 -6.25
C VAL A 184 -4.97 7.19 -6.49
N SER A 185 -5.57 7.90 -5.52
CA SER A 185 -5.75 9.35 -5.63
C SER A 185 -4.42 10.10 -5.78
N CYS A 186 -3.34 9.59 -5.18
CA CYS A 186 -2.00 10.12 -5.38
C CYS A 186 -1.47 9.78 -6.78
N LEU A 187 -1.62 8.53 -7.24
CA LEU A 187 -1.14 8.08 -8.55
C LEU A 187 -1.78 8.83 -9.72
N HIS A 188 -3.08 9.14 -9.62
CA HIS A 188 -3.79 9.95 -10.63
C HIS A 188 -3.20 11.35 -10.82
N ASN A 189 -2.32 11.83 -9.91
CA ASN A 189 -1.60 13.06 -10.18
C ASN A 189 -0.65 12.98 -11.39
N PHE A 190 -0.35 11.77 -11.84
CA PHE A 190 0.62 11.46 -12.90
C PHE A 190 -0.06 10.86 -14.15
N GLU A 191 -1.37 11.04 -14.34
CA GLU A 191 -2.11 10.52 -15.52
C GLU A 191 -1.62 11.10 -16.85
N HIS A 192 -0.99 12.28 -16.84
CA HIS A 192 -0.34 12.83 -18.03
C HIS A 192 0.93 12.06 -18.43
N LEU A 193 1.58 11.36 -17.50
CA LEU A 193 2.79 10.54 -17.78
C LEU A 193 2.45 9.08 -18.09
N SER A 194 1.38 8.56 -17.51
CA SER A 194 1.13 7.12 -17.45
C SER A 194 -0.34 6.76 -17.60
N SER A 195 -0.64 5.83 -18.51
CA SER A 195 -1.98 5.25 -18.65
C SER A 195 -2.23 4.03 -17.79
N PHE A 196 -1.19 3.49 -17.15
CA PHE A 196 -1.30 2.38 -16.21
C PHE A 196 -0.62 2.74 -14.90
N ALA A 197 -1.28 2.44 -13.80
CA ALA A 197 -0.72 2.56 -12.47
C ALA A 197 -0.78 1.22 -11.73
N TYR A 198 0.39 0.74 -11.34
CA TYR A 198 0.51 -0.45 -10.51
C TYR A 198 0.37 -0.09 -9.03
N LEU A 199 -0.62 -0.71 -8.41
CA LEU A 199 -0.71 -0.78 -6.96
C LEU A 199 0.00 -2.05 -6.50
N ALA A 200 1.27 -1.92 -6.10
CA ALA A 200 2.09 -3.02 -5.63
C ALA A 200 1.85 -3.29 -4.13
N SER A 201 0.70 -3.89 -3.84
CA SER A 201 0.24 -4.20 -2.48
C SER A 201 -0.59 -5.48 -2.45
N GLY A 202 -1.12 -5.79 -1.27
CA GLY A 202 -2.10 -6.85 -1.08
C GLY A 202 -1.50 -8.24 -0.90
N GLU A 203 -2.37 -9.14 -0.45
CA GLU A 203 -2.07 -10.56 -0.28
C GLU A 203 -2.09 -11.29 -1.63
N SER A 204 -1.60 -12.53 -1.64
CA SER A 204 -1.69 -13.37 -2.84
C SER A 204 -3.15 -13.75 -3.16
N TYR A 205 -3.45 -14.15 -4.39
CA TYR A 205 -4.80 -14.62 -4.78
C TYR A 205 -5.31 -15.76 -3.90
N LEU A 206 -4.41 -16.56 -3.32
CA LEU A 206 -4.75 -17.67 -2.43
C LEU A 206 -5.02 -17.23 -0.98
N GLU A 207 -4.63 -16.02 -0.61
CA GLU A 207 -4.53 -15.56 0.78
C GLU A 207 -5.26 -14.23 0.99
N GLN A 208 -6.22 -13.91 0.12
CA GLN A 208 -7.01 -12.69 0.20
C GLN A 208 -7.71 -12.55 1.56
N VAL A 209 -7.61 -11.36 2.13
CA VAL A 209 -8.30 -10.98 3.35
C VAL A 209 -9.34 -9.95 2.97
N ILE A 210 -10.61 -10.33 3.08
CA ILE A 210 -11.73 -9.47 2.70
C ILE A 210 -12.62 -9.22 3.94
N PRO A 211 -12.96 -7.96 4.24
CA PRO A 211 -12.58 -6.77 3.47
C PRO A 211 -11.23 -6.19 3.92
N PHE A 212 -10.49 -5.70 2.92
CA PHE A 212 -9.28 -4.90 3.08
C PHE A 212 -9.23 -3.89 1.94
N GLY A 213 -8.67 -2.70 2.19
CA GLY A 213 -8.68 -1.56 1.28
C GLY A 213 -7.97 -1.74 -0.04
N SER A 214 -7.37 -2.90 -0.32
CA SER A 214 -6.81 -3.27 -1.61
C SER A 214 -7.15 -4.73 -1.88
N SER A 215 -7.84 -4.99 -3.00
CA SER A 215 -8.23 -6.33 -3.41
C SER A 215 -8.34 -6.44 -4.93
N PRO A 216 -8.12 -7.63 -5.52
CA PRO A 216 -8.33 -7.86 -6.94
C PRO A 216 -9.77 -7.55 -7.39
N SER A 217 -10.74 -7.74 -6.49
CA SER A 217 -12.17 -7.50 -6.74
C SER A 217 -12.56 -6.04 -6.84
N THR A 218 -11.79 -5.11 -6.24
CA THR A 218 -12.21 -3.70 -6.15
C THR A 218 -11.21 -2.71 -6.73
N ASP A 219 -9.91 -3.02 -6.76
CA ASP A 219 -8.89 -2.01 -7.09
C ASP A 219 -9.00 -1.48 -8.52
N HIS A 220 -9.45 -2.33 -9.45
CA HIS A 220 -9.68 -1.95 -10.84
C HIS A 220 -10.80 -0.91 -10.99
N LEU A 221 -11.77 -0.85 -10.06
CA LEU A 221 -12.84 0.16 -10.03
C LEU A 221 -12.34 1.55 -9.60
N LEU A 222 -11.07 1.68 -9.21
CA LEU A 222 -10.45 3.00 -8.99
C LEU A 222 -9.82 3.55 -10.28
N SER A 223 -10.01 2.87 -11.42
CA SER A 223 -9.55 3.30 -12.74
C SER A 223 -10.42 4.41 -13.31
N THR A 224 -9.78 5.29 -14.05
CA THR A 224 -10.40 6.29 -14.92
C THR A 224 -10.19 5.88 -16.38
N PRO A 225 -10.83 6.55 -17.35
CA PRO A 225 -10.43 6.45 -18.76
C PRO A 225 -8.95 6.79 -18.99
N ALA A 226 -8.43 7.84 -18.33
CA ALA A 226 -7.04 8.29 -18.48
C ALA A 226 -5.99 7.33 -17.88
N MET A 227 -6.30 6.68 -16.75
CA MET A 227 -5.37 5.79 -16.05
C MET A 227 -6.06 4.53 -15.53
N LYS A 228 -5.55 3.36 -15.94
CA LYS A 228 -5.98 2.04 -15.46
C LYS A 228 -5.18 1.60 -14.25
N ILE A 229 -5.88 1.24 -13.18
CA ILE A 229 -5.29 0.71 -11.95
C ILE A 229 -5.16 -0.80 -12.06
N VAL A 230 -3.97 -1.30 -11.75
CA VAL A 230 -3.65 -2.72 -11.78
C VAL A 230 -3.04 -3.13 -10.46
N LEU A 231 -3.70 -4.05 -9.75
CA LEU A 231 -3.09 -4.71 -8.60
C LEU A 231 -1.95 -5.61 -9.09
N ASP A 232 -0.73 -5.40 -8.59
CA ASP A 232 0.44 -6.15 -9.03
C ASP A 232 0.95 -7.13 -7.98
N GLY A 233 1.47 -8.27 -8.47
CA GLY A 233 2.15 -9.27 -7.64
C GLY A 233 1.23 -10.20 -6.83
N ALA A 234 -0.10 -10.13 -6.99
CA ALA A 234 -1.05 -11.02 -6.30
C ALA A 234 -0.88 -12.52 -6.67
N SER A 235 -0.23 -12.85 -7.78
CA SER A 235 0.08 -14.25 -8.14
C SER A 235 1.21 -14.88 -7.29
N TYR A 236 1.82 -14.11 -6.39
CA TYR A 236 2.97 -14.53 -5.60
C TYR A 236 2.71 -14.32 -4.11
N THR A 237 3.10 -15.29 -3.30
CA THR A 237 3.21 -15.16 -1.85
C THR A 237 4.32 -14.18 -1.47
N ARG A 238 4.25 -13.63 -0.26
CA ARG A 238 5.32 -12.77 0.28
C ARG A 238 6.70 -13.46 0.26
N THR A 239 6.73 -14.78 0.47
CA THR A 239 7.96 -15.57 0.45
C THR A 239 8.53 -15.69 -0.95
N GLU A 240 7.70 -15.95 -1.96
CA GLU A 240 8.15 -15.98 -3.37
C GLU A 240 8.64 -14.60 -3.84
N LYS A 241 7.95 -13.53 -3.44
CA LYS A 241 8.39 -12.15 -3.70
C LYS A 241 9.78 -11.88 -3.10
N ALA A 242 10.01 -12.30 -1.86
CA ALA A 242 11.32 -12.19 -1.22
C ALA A 242 12.40 -12.99 -1.97
N GLY A 243 12.08 -14.18 -2.49
CA GLY A 243 13.01 -14.99 -3.28
C GLY A 243 13.45 -14.32 -4.58
N ARG A 244 12.56 -13.59 -5.24
CA ARG A 244 12.91 -12.80 -6.43
C ARG A 244 13.84 -11.63 -6.08
N ILE A 245 13.60 -10.96 -4.96
CA ILE A 245 14.45 -9.86 -4.47
C ILE A 245 15.80 -10.39 -4.01
N ALA A 246 15.86 -11.58 -3.39
CA ALA A 246 17.08 -12.18 -2.86
C ALA A 246 18.17 -12.38 -3.94
N LYS A 247 17.76 -12.52 -5.21
CA LYS A 247 18.62 -12.67 -6.39
C LYS A 247 19.25 -11.36 -6.88
N ASP A 248 18.76 -10.22 -6.40
CA ASP A 248 19.28 -8.90 -6.75
C ASP A 248 19.96 -8.26 -5.52
N LYS A 249 21.29 -8.10 -5.61
CA LYS A 249 22.10 -7.58 -4.51
C LYS A 249 21.74 -6.14 -4.13
N HIS A 250 21.45 -5.29 -5.12
CA HIS A 250 21.15 -3.88 -4.87
C HIS A 250 19.73 -3.72 -4.30
N ALA A 251 18.75 -4.42 -4.86
CA ALA A 251 17.40 -4.46 -4.30
C ALA A 251 17.41 -4.97 -2.85
N ARG A 252 18.12 -6.06 -2.58
CA ARG A 252 18.25 -6.65 -1.25
C ARG A 252 18.85 -5.70 -0.22
N SER A 253 19.81 -4.84 -0.60
CA SER A 253 20.44 -3.89 0.31
C SER A 253 19.57 -2.69 0.66
N VAL A 254 18.54 -2.39 -0.14
CA VAL A 254 17.68 -1.20 0.05
C VAL A 254 16.21 -1.50 0.38
N VAL A 255 15.80 -2.76 0.54
CA VAL A 255 14.45 -3.07 1.05
C VAL A 255 14.24 -2.44 2.42
N HIS A 256 13.11 -1.75 2.61
CA HIS A 256 12.72 -1.13 3.88
C HIS A 256 11.30 -1.56 4.27
N VAL A 257 11.16 -2.19 5.44
CA VAL A 257 9.88 -2.69 5.96
C VAL A 257 9.59 -2.22 7.38
N CYS A 258 10.56 -1.55 8.01
CA CYS A 258 10.48 -1.18 9.40
C CYS A 258 9.47 -0.07 9.64
N GLY A 259 8.61 -0.26 10.66
CA GLY A 259 7.70 0.77 11.14
C GLY A 259 8.22 1.59 12.33
N ARG A 260 9.44 1.30 12.82
CA ARG A 260 10.04 1.99 13.99
C ARG A 260 11.15 2.98 13.62
N LYS A 261 11.76 2.81 12.45
CA LYS A 261 12.82 3.67 11.92
C LYS A 261 12.44 4.10 10.51
N HIS A 262 12.69 5.38 10.19
CA HIS A 262 12.25 5.97 8.93
C HIS A 262 13.21 5.70 7.77
N ASP A 263 14.51 5.58 8.04
CA ASP A 263 15.61 5.52 7.08
C ASP A 263 16.23 4.12 6.90
N SER A 264 15.99 3.22 7.86
CA SER A 264 16.68 1.93 7.98
C SER A 264 15.77 0.87 8.60
N ASN A 265 16.16 -0.41 8.48
CA ASN A 265 15.50 -1.47 9.24
C ASN A 265 16.13 -1.58 10.64
N CYS A 266 15.33 -1.89 11.66
CA CYS A 266 15.86 -2.12 13.01
C CYS A 266 16.31 -3.56 13.27
N GLY A 267 16.02 -4.51 12.37
CA GLY A 267 16.34 -5.93 12.52
C GLY A 267 15.47 -6.70 13.52
N VAL A 268 14.96 -6.04 14.56
CA VAL A 268 14.36 -6.71 15.74
C VAL A 268 12.85 -6.55 15.91
N CYS A 269 12.18 -5.70 15.11
CA CYS A 269 10.72 -5.56 15.19
C CYS A 269 10.01 -6.71 14.45
N GLY A 270 8.77 -7.04 14.83
CA GLY A 270 8.02 -8.14 14.21
C GLY A 270 7.93 -8.09 12.68
N LYS A 271 7.85 -6.89 12.08
CA LYS A 271 7.88 -6.72 10.62
C LYS A 271 9.25 -7.06 10.02
N CYS A 272 10.34 -6.63 10.66
CA CYS A 272 11.70 -6.96 10.24
C CYS A 272 11.96 -8.46 10.37
N VAL A 273 11.66 -9.05 11.53
CA VAL A 273 11.85 -10.48 11.81
C VAL A 273 11.08 -11.35 10.81
N ARG A 274 9.78 -11.07 10.59
CA ARG A 274 8.96 -11.78 9.59
C ARG A 274 9.53 -11.65 8.19
N THR A 275 9.93 -10.45 7.78
CA THR A 275 10.50 -10.23 6.46
C THR A 275 11.83 -10.97 6.30
N ARG A 276 12.70 -10.92 7.31
CA ARG A 276 13.99 -11.63 7.31
C ARG A 276 13.80 -13.14 7.16
N MET A 277 12.83 -13.75 7.87
CA MET A 277 12.50 -15.17 7.69
C MET A 277 12.05 -15.51 6.26
N ASN A 278 11.36 -14.59 5.57
CA ASN A 278 11.01 -14.81 4.15
C ASN A 278 12.25 -14.85 3.25
N PHE A 279 13.31 -14.07 3.54
CA PHE A 279 14.59 -14.18 2.82
C PHE A 279 15.38 -15.44 3.23
N LEU A 280 15.38 -15.78 4.52
CA LEU A 280 16.05 -16.99 5.03
C LEU A 280 15.46 -18.28 4.46
N ALA A 281 14.17 -18.29 4.10
CA ALA A 281 13.55 -19.40 3.37
C ALA A 281 14.20 -19.68 2.00
N HIS A 282 14.93 -18.70 1.45
CA HIS A 282 15.74 -18.83 0.22
C HIS A 282 17.25 -18.91 0.53
N GLY A 283 17.63 -19.16 1.78
CA GLY A 283 19.03 -19.26 2.19
C GLY A 283 19.79 -17.94 2.20
N VAL A 284 19.09 -16.80 2.23
CA VAL A 284 19.70 -15.46 2.17
C VAL A 284 19.36 -14.66 3.42
N ASP A 285 20.37 -14.06 4.04
CA ASP A 285 20.20 -13.07 5.09
C ASP A 285 20.48 -11.66 4.50
N PRO A 286 19.46 -10.79 4.33
CA PRO A 286 19.60 -9.57 3.54
C PRO A 286 20.40 -8.49 4.28
N GLU A 287 21.31 -7.80 3.57
CA GLU A 287 22.20 -6.78 4.13
C GLU A 287 21.46 -5.58 4.72
N CYS A 288 20.22 -5.34 4.29
CA CYS A 288 19.37 -4.29 4.83
C CYS A 288 18.88 -4.58 6.26
N MET A 289 19.09 -5.79 6.79
CA MET A 289 18.69 -6.19 8.14
C MET A 289 19.90 -6.17 9.09
N PRO A 290 19.99 -5.21 10.02
CA PRO A 290 21.12 -5.15 10.93
C PRO A 290 21.06 -6.23 12.01
N GLY A 291 22.24 -6.58 12.53
CA GLY A 291 22.41 -7.52 13.64
C GLY A 291 22.20 -8.98 13.25
N LYS A 292 22.52 -9.89 14.16
CA LYS A 292 22.31 -11.33 13.96
C LYS A 292 20.83 -11.69 14.11
N PHE A 293 20.39 -12.70 13.36
CA PHE A 293 19.07 -13.27 13.52
C PHE A 293 19.08 -14.23 14.70
N GLU A 294 18.31 -13.90 15.73
CA GLU A 294 18.22 -14.71 16.94
C GLU A 294 16.82 -15.35 17.02
N LEU A 295 16.77 -16.63 17.38
CA LEU A 295 15.52 -17.42 17.31
C LEU A 295 14.43 -16.92 18.25
N ASP A 296 14.80 -16.30 19.38
CA ASP A 296 13.90 -15.71 20.36
C ASP A 296 13.12 -14.51 19.81
N GLN A 297 13.64 -13.85 18.78
CA GLN A 297 12.96 -12.75 18.08
C GLN A 297 11.61 -13.20 17.48
N ILE A 298 11.46 -14.48 17.15
CA ILE A 298 10.24 -15.08 16.60
C ILE A 298 9.13 -15.07 17.64
N ASP A 299 9.46 -15.31 18.91
CA ASP A 299 8.49 -15.36 20.00
C ASP A 299 7.85 -13.98 20.26
N ALA A 300 8.61 -12.91 19.98
CA ALA A 300 8.18 -11.53 20.11
C ALA A 300 7.27 -11.05 18.96
N ILE A 301 7.06 -11.85 17.90
CA ILE A 301 6.16 -11.48 16.80
C ILE A 301 4.72 -11.42 17.33
N GLY A 302 4.10 -10.25 17.22
CA GLY A 302 2.68 -10.08 17.52
C GLY A 302 1.81 -10.66 16.40
N ILE A 303 0.79 -11.44 16.76
CA ILE A 303 -0.22 -11.99 15.84
C ILE A 303 -1.58 -11.46 16.30
N PRO A 304 -1.94 -10.21 15.96
CA PRO A 304 -3.13 -9.55 16.50
C PRO A 304 -4.45 -9.93 15.81
N HIS A 305 -4.39 -10.43 14.56
CA HIS A 305 -5.56 -10.78 13.75
C HIS A 305 -5.25 -11.97 12.82
N SER A 306 -6.29 -12.53 12.18
CA SER A 306 -6.19 -13.69 11.28
C SER A 306 -5.26 -13.44 10.10
N ALA A 307 -5.29 -12.27 9.48
CA ALA A 307 -4.38 -11.95 8.36
C ALA A 307 -2.89 -12.09 8.74
N ALA A 308 -2.50 -11.55 9.91
CA ALA A 308 -1.12 -11.65 10.38
C ALA A 308 -0.71 -13.10 10.67
N ARG A 309 -1.67 -13.98 11.02
CA ARG A 309 -1.45 -15.41 11.18
C ARG A 309 -1.29 -16.08 9.82
N LEU A 310 -2.16 -15.76 8.86
CA LEU A 310 -2.13 -16.30 7.51
C LEU A 310 -0.80 -16.01 6.81
N GLU A 311 -0.23 -14.80 6.97
CA GLU A 311 1.11 -14.46 6.46
C GLU A 311 2.21 -15.41 6.99
N LEU A 312 2.13 -15.82 8.26
CA LEU A 312 3.11 -16.71 8.87
C LEU A 312 2.88 -18.17 8.47
N GLU A 313 1.62 -18.59 8.35
CA GLU A 313 1.24 -19.90 7.84
C GLU A 313 1.66 -20.07 6.37
N SER A 314 1.54 -19.01 5.56
CA SER A 314 2.04 -18.94 4.18
C SER A 314 3.52 -19.29 4.10
N LEU A 315 4.34 -18.63 4.92
CA LEU A 315 5.77 -18.88 5.02
C LEU A 315 6.07 -20.32 5.46
N SER A 316 5.35 -20.83 6.47
CA SER A 316 5.50 -22.22 6.91
C SER A 316 5.18 -23.23 5.80
N ARG A 317 4.04 -23.04 5.10
CA ARG A 317 3.66 -23.86 3.94
C ARG A 317 4.73 -23.82 2.85
N TYR A 318 5.26 -22.64 2.54
CA TYR A 318 6.35 -22.48 1.59
C TYR A 318 7.56 -23.32 2.00
N CYS A 319 8.02 -23.18 3.25
CA CYS A 319 9.17 -23.90 3.78
C CYS A 319 8.99 -25.42 3.74
N VAL A 320 7.83 -25.93 4.15
CA VAL A 320 7.50 -27.36 4.10
C VAL A 320 7.53 -27.86 2.66
N LYS A 321 6.88 -27.15 1.74
CA LYS A 321 6.83 -27.50 0.31
C LYS A 321 8.23 -27.57 -0.33
N HIS A 322 9.15 -26.71 0.10
CA HIS A 322 10.51 -26.61 -0.45
C HIS A 322 11.57 -27.31 0.42
N GLY A 323 11.16 -28.06 1.44
CA GLY A 323 12.09 -28.85 2.26
C GLY A 323 13.09 -28.03 3.08
N VAL A 324 12.74 -26.80 3.49
CA VAL A 324 13.58 -25.96 4.38
C VAL A 324 13.69 -26.61 5.76
N LYS A 325 14.92 -26.86 6.25
CA LYS A 325 15.21 -27.57 7.51
C LYS A 325 15.79 -26.69 8.62
N GLU A 326 15.63 -25.38 8.50
CA GLU A 326 16.21 -24.42 9.42
C GLU A 326 15.59 -24.48 10.84
N PRO A 327 16.38 -24.33 11.92
CA PRO A 327 15.86 -24.37 13.31
C PRO A 327 14.75 -23.35 13.60
N TRP A 328 14.75 -22.23 12.90
CA TRP A 328 13.73 -21.18 13.07
C TRP A 328 12.34 -21.63 12.61
N LEU A 329 12.22 -22.60 11.71
CA LEU A 329 10.93 -23.08 11.22
C LEU A 329 10.11 -23.76 12.31
N ALA A 330 10.77 -24.57 13.16
CA ALA A 330 10.11 -25.20 14.30
C ALA A 330 9.55 -24.15 15.28
N ARG A 331 10.31 -23.08 15.53
CA ARG A 331 9.89 -22.00 16.42
C ARG A 331 8.80 -21.12 15.80
N LEU A 332 8.84 -20.90 14.49
CA LEU A 332 7.75 -20.26 13.74
C LEU A 332 6.44 -21.06 13.90
N ASN A 333 6.49 -22.38 13.70
CA ASN A 333 5.31 -23.24 13.84
C ASN A 333 4.75 -23.23 15.26
N ALA A 334 5.63 -23.27 16.28
CA ALA A 334 5.20 -23.10 17.68
C ALA A 334 4.55 -21.73 17.92
N ARG A 335 5.11 -20.66 17.34
CA ARG A 335 4.57 -19.30 17.47
C ARG A 335 3.20 -19.15 16.80
N ILE A 336 3.00 -19.78 15.64
CA ILE A 336 1.72 -19.85 14.94
C ILE A 336 0.70 -20.61 15.80
N ALA A 337 1.05 -21.78 16.33
CA ALA A 337 0.15 -22.59 17.16
C ALA A 337 -0.27 -21.90 18.47
N ALA A 338 0.54 -20.96 18.98
CA ALA A 338 0.22 -20.23 20.18
C ALA A 338 -1.09 -19.41 20.06
N PRO A 339 -1.86 -19.25 21.14
CA PRO A 339 -3.11 -18.49 21.13
C PRO A 339 -2.90 -17.05 20.65
N VAL A 340 -3.89 -16.51 19.94
CA VAL A 340 -3.91 -15.09 19.54
C VAL A 340 -3.78 -14.23 20.79
N GLN A 341 -2.76 -13.37 20.83
CA GLN A 341 -2.59 -12.40 21.91
C GLN A 341 -3.64 -11.30 21.73
N SER A 342 -4.89 -11.56 22.16
CA SER A 342 -5.93 -10.56 22.05
C SER A 342 -5.58 -9.35 22.93
N LYS A 343 -5.80 -8.13 22.42
CA LYS A 343 -5.72 -6.91 23.24
C LYS A 343 -6.59 -7.02 24.50
N PHE A 344 -7.67 -7.81 24.42
CA PHE A 344 -8.55 -8.15 25.53
C PHE A 344 -7.83 -8.90 26.66
N ALA A 345 -7.05 -9.95 26.34
CA ALA A 345 -6.26 -10.69 27.32
C ALA A 345 -5.22 -9.81 28.02
N ARG A 346 -4.63 -8.85 27.29
CA ARG A 346 -3.67 -7.88 27.85
C ARG A 346 -4.35 -6.83 28.76
N ARG A 347 -5.60 -6.42 28.45
CA ARG A 347 -6.42 -5.55 29.30
C ARG A 347 -6.89 -6.27 30.57
N VAL A 348 -7.32 -7.53 30.46
CA VAL A 348 -7.67 -8.40 31.60
C VAL A 348 -6.46 -8.67 32.50
N LYS A 349 -5.27 -8.89 31.93
CA LYS A 349 -4.03 -9.08 32.71
C LYS A 349 -3.56 -7.79 33.39
N LYS A 350 -3.84 -6.62 32.80
CA LYS A 350 -3.57 -5.30 33.40
C LYS A 350 -4.58 -4.96 34.52
N LEU A 351 -5.85 -5.30 34.34
CA LEU A 351 -6.92 -5.20 35.35
C LEU A 351 -6.67 -6.13 36.55
N ARG A 352 -6.25 -7.39 36.32
CA ARG A 352 -5.90 -8.32 37.41
C ARG A 352 -4.69 -7.86 38.24
N ARG A 353 -3.72 -7.17 37.64
CA ARG A 353 -2.59 -6.56 38.37
C ARG A 353 -2.98 -5.35 39.22
N HIS A 354 -4.13 -4.72 38.97
CA HIS A 354 -4.66 -3.61 39.77
C HIS A 354 -5.69 -4.06 40.81
N LEU A 355 -5.94 -5.38 40.92
CA LEU A 355 -6.90 -5.99 41.85
C LEU A 355 -6.27 -7.00 42.81
N HIS A 356 -4.94 -6.95 43.00
CA HIS A 356 -4.32 -7.66 44.12
C HIS A 356 -4.44 -6.82 45.39
N ILE A 357 -5.52 -7.11 46.14
CA ILE A 357 -5.41 -7.47 47.56
C ILE A 357 -4.64 -8.79 47.63
#